data_AF-A0AAX1WQR5-F1
#
_entry.id   AF-A0AAX1WQR5-F1
#
_cell.length_a   1.000
_cell.length_b   1.000
_cell.length_c   1.000
_cell.angle_alpha   90.00
_cell.angle_beta   90.00
_cell.angle_gamma   90.00
#
_symmetry.space_group_name_H-M   'P 1'
#
loop_
_entity.id
_entity.type
_entity.pdbx_description
1 polymer ?
#
loop_
_entity_poly.entity_id
_entity_poly.type
_entity_poly.pdbx_seq_one_letter_code
_entity_poly.pdbx_strand_id
1 'polypeptide(L)'
;MRKLISSIGLIAGMAVATPAVHASTLTQTLTRCDSTFFNEIYHQRAKLSRVAPLTLNKHSQAWFKAPEDGNRTIWFAQPLHELNLTVSGYYLQTSNLDEINYGKYYYWGLIFKESQEEVMSRLDHLSWKKAGDDYVSQTMIKINPNSDWEDNAQAVSGIAPAKESTEKLLMLSKSKDGTLLLCTVQGNVTPDMLTTLRPDLSAGDAK
;
A
#
# COMPACT_ATOMS: atom_id res chain seq x y z
N MET A 1 27.70 45.71 57.78
CA MET A 1 27.74 45.31 56.34
C MET A 1 27.54 43.80 56.23
N ARG A 2 26.37 43.35 55.76
CA ARG A 2 26.16 42.21 54.82
C ARG A 2 24.65 41.92 54.71
N LYS A 3 24.15 42.01 53.48
CA LYS A 3 22.79 41.71 53.02
C LYS A 3 22.57 40.20 52.97
N LEU A 4 21.32 39.74 53.10
CA LEU A 4 20.83 38.50 52.50
C LEU A 4 19.35 38.68 52.16
N ILE A 5 19.08 38.91 50.87
CA ILE A 5 17.73 38.88 50.28
C ILE A 5 17.60 37.48 49.68
N SER A 6 16.67 36.68 50.19
CA SER A 6 16.40 35.33 49.72
C SER A 6 15.42 35.39 48.55
N SER A 7 15.95 35.32 47.33
CA SER A 7 15.14 35.21 46.11
C SER A 7 14.73 33.76 45.90
N ILE A 8 13.43 33.47 46.03
CA ILE A 8 12.82 32.18 45.66
C ILE A 8 12.69 32.17 44.13
N GLY A 9 13.52 31.38 43.46
CA GLY A 9 13.45 31.16 42.02
C GLY A 9 12.35 30.16 41.67
N LEU A 10 11.34 30.60 40.93
CA LEU A 10 10.37 29.72 40.29
C LEU A 10 11.03 29.06 39.07
N ILE A 11 11.25 27.74 39.12
CA ILE A 11 11.70 26.98 37.96
C ILE A 11 10.46 26.60 37.15
N ALA A 12 10.23 27.28 36.03
CA ALA A 12 9.21 26.92 35.06
C ALA A 12 9.68 25.66 34.30
N GLY A 13 9.03 24.52 34.54
CA GLY A 13 9.25 23.29 33.79
C GLY A 13 8.75 23.46 32.35
N MET A 14 9.67 23.53 31.39
CA MET A 14 9.34 23.43 29.97
C MET A 14 8.93 21.99 29.65
N ALA A 15 7.63 21.76 29.46
CA ALA A 15 7.13 20.53 28.86
C ALA A 15 7.56 20.49 27.39
N VAL A 16 8.52 19.62 27.07
CA VAL A 16 8.89 19.32 25.69
C VAL A 16 7.74 18.52 25.07
N ALA A 17 6.90 19.20 24.30
CA ALA A 17 5.92 18.53 23.45
C ALA A 17 6.69 17.78 22.35
N THR A 18 6.88 16.47 22.52
CA THR A 18 7.33 15.62 21.42
C THR A 18 6.25 15.67 20.33
N PRO A 19 6.60 16.02 19.08
CA PRO A 19 5.62 16.00 18.00
C PRO A 19 5.03 14.59 17.90
N ALA A 20 3.71 14.50 17.88
CA ALA A 20 3.04 13.24 17.60
C ALA A 20 3.51 12.77 16.22
N VAL A 21 4.26 11.67 16.18
CA VAL A 21 4.55 10.97 14.92
C VAL A 21 3.19 10.56 14.37
N HIS A 22 2.73 11.24 13.31
CA HIS A 22 1.51 10.85 12.63
C HIS A 22 1.71 9.42 12.11
N ALA A 23 1.01 8.47 12.73
CA ALA A 23 0.95 7.09 12.24
C ALA A 23 0.40 7.13 10.80
N SER A 24 1.09 6.48 9.87
CA SER A 24 0.65 6.41 8.48
C SER A 24 -0.62 5.55 8.39
N THR A 25 -1.55 5.92 7.53
CA THR A 25 -2.76 5.11 7.28
C THR A 25 -2.46 3.92 6.38
N LEU A 26 -3.37 2.93 6.32
CA LEU A 26 -3.23 1.84 5.34
C LEU A 26 -3.25 2.39 3.91
N THR A 27 -4.12 3.37 3.66
CA THR A 27 -4.20 4.04 2.35
C THR A 27 -2.88 4.71 1.99
N GLN A 28 -2.25 5.44 2.91
CA GLN A 28 -0.98 6.15 2.67
C GLN A 28 0.19 5.18 2.44
N THR A 29 0.25 4.08 3.19
CA THR A 29 1.33 3.10 3.02
C THR A 29 1.16 2.25 1.76
N LEU A 30 -0.09 1.99 1.35
CA LEU A 30 -0.38 1.31 0.09
C LEU A 30 0.21 2.07 -1.11
N THR A 31 0.19 3.40 -1.14
CA THR A 31 0.62 4.18 -2.33
C THR A 31 2.07 3.94 -2.74
N ARG A 32 2.91 3.41 -1.84
CA ARG A 32 4.33 3.10 -2.10
C ARG A 32 4.53 1.80 -2.88
N CYS A 33 3.51 0.94 -2.92
CA CYS A 33 3.55 -0.37 -3.57
C CYS A 33 4.76 -1.21 -3.15
N ASP A 34 5.00 -1.30 -1.84
CA ASP A 34 6.09 -2.08 -1.25
C ASP A 34 5.69 -2.71 0.11
N SER A 35 6.66 -3.34 0.77
CA SER A 35 6.50 -3.99 2.07
C SER A 35 6.01 -3.08 3.20
N THR A 36 6.08 -1.74 3.07
CA THR A 36 5.64 -0.82 4.14
C THR A 36 4.15 -0.94 4.44
N PHE A 37 3.33 -1.27 3.44
CA PHE A 37 1.91 -1.58 3.63
C PHE A 37 1.69 -2.77 4.59
N PHE A 38 2.49 -3.82 4.45
CA PHE A 38 2.40 -5.04 5.27
C PHE A 38 2.91 -4.81 6.70
N ASN A 39 3.91 -3.93 6.86
CA ASN A 39 4.35 -3.46 8.16
C ASN A 39 3.23 -2.66 8.85
N GLU A 40 2.50 -1.84 8.10
CA GLU A 40 1.40 -1.04 8.65
C GLU A 40 0.20 -1.92 9.06
N ILE A 41 -0.13 -2.97 8.29
CA ILE A 41 -1.12 -3.96 8.73
C ILE A 41 -0.70 -4.59 10.07
N TYR A 42 0.58 -4.96 10.21
CA TYR A 42 1.08 -5.52 11.47
C TYR A 42 1.00 -4.50 12.61
N HIS A 43 1.37 -3.25 12.37
CA HIS A 43 1.28 -2.17 13.34
C HIS A 43 -0.16 -1.98 13.83
N GLN A 44 -1.14 -2.02 12.92
CA GLN A 44 -2.58 -1.87 13.22
C GLN A 44 -3.31 -3.19 13.52
N ARG A 45 -2.60 -4.33 13.66
CA ARG A 45 -3.21 -5.68 13.74
C ARG A 45 -4.33 -5.84 14.76
N ALA A 46 -4.24 -5.16 15.91
CA ALA A 46 -5.26 -5.23 16.95
C ALA A 46 -6.62 -4.64 16.51
N LYS A 47 -6.59 -3.60 15.66
CA LYS A 47 -7.77 -2.99 15.03
C LYS A 47 -8.22 -3.85 13.85
N LEU A 48 -7.28 -4.23 12.97
CA LEU A 48 -7.59 -4.89 11.70
C LEU A 48 -8.07 -6.33 11.86
N SER A 49 -7.60 -7.07 12.86
CA SER A 49 -8.08 -8.43 13.17
C SER A 49 -9.56 -8.48 13.56
N ARG A 50 -10.17 -7.34 13.90
CA ARG A 50 -11.61 -7.23 14.18
C ARG A 50 -12.45 -7.04 12.92
N VAL A 51 -11.84 -6.66 11.80
CA VAL A 51 -12.55 -6.39 10.54
C VAL A 51 -12.35 -7.47 9.50
N ALA A 52 -11.20 -8.15 9.50
CA ALA A 52 -10.92 -9.30 8.66
C ALA A 52 -9.82 -10.19 9.28
N PRO A 53 -9.80 -11.51 8.99
CA PRO A 53 -8.75 -12.40 9.45
C PRO A 53 -7.38 -11.97 8.90
N LEU A 54 -6.35 -12.08 9.75
CA LEU A 54 -4.96 -11.73 9.39
C LEU A 54 -4.04 -12.93 9.51
N THR A 55 -3.04 -12.98 8.64
CA THR A 55 -1.84 -13.80 8.80
C THR A 55 -0.68 -12.90 9.22
N LEU A 56 0.14 -13.36 10.16
CA LEU A 56 1.28 -12.63 10.69
C LEU A 56 2.54 -13.47 10.48
N ASN A 57 3.66 -12.80 10.19
CA ASN A 57 4.97 -13.46 10.14
C ASN A 57 5.88 -13.03 11.30
N LYS A 58 7.07 -13.63 11.35
CA LYS A 58 8.09 -13.35 12.39
C LYS A 58 8.82 -12.02 12.20
N HIS A 59 8.65 -11.36 11.05
CA HIS A 59 9.33 -10.13 10.67
C HIS A 59 8.49 -8.87 10.93
N SER A 60 7.50 -8.96 11.82
CA SER A 60 6.57 -7.85 12.11
C SER A 60 5.82 -7.37 10.87
N GLN A 61 5.42 -8.29 10.00
CA GLN A 61 4.53 -8.05 8.87
C GLN A 61 3.26 -8.86 9.02
N ALA A 62 2.18 -8.36 8.43
CA ALA A 62 0.90 -9.03 8.38
C ALA A 62 0.18 -8.74 7.06
N TRP A 63 -0.75 -9.61 6.70
CA TRP A 63 -1.64 -9.46 5.55
C TRP A 63 -3.02 -10.02 5.86
N PHE A 64 -4.02 -9.59 5.10
CA PHE A 64 -5.36 -10.17 5.16
C PHE A 64 -5.32 -11.60 4.63
N LYS A 65 -5.89 -12.56 5.37
CA LYS A 65 -5.93 -13.96 4.95
C LYS A 65 -6.87 -14.10 3.74
N ALA A 66 -6.34 -14.62 2.63
CA ALA A 66 -7.13 -14.89 1.43
C ALA A 66 -8.29 -15.86 1.73
N PRO A 67 -9.48 -15.66 1.13
CA PRO A 67 -10.58 -16.61 1.19
C PRO A 67 -10.21 -17.95 0.52
N GLU A 68 -10.64 -19.06 1.11
CA GLU A 68 -10.33 -20.41 0.58
C GLU A 68 -11.11 -20.76 -0.70
N ASP A 69 -12.16 -20.00 -1.02
CA ASP A 69 -13.00 -20.17 -2.21
C ASP A 69 -12.38 -19.56 -3.49
N GLY A 70 -11.16 -19.02 -3.39
CA GLY A 70 -10.48 -18.35 -4.50
C GLY A 70 -11.02 -16.95 -4.81
N ASN A 71 -11.87 -16.39 -3.95
CA ASN A 71 -12.35 -15.02 -4.09
C ASN A 71 -11.18 -14.03 -3.94
N ARG A 72 -11.11 -13.08 -4.87
CA ARG A 72 -10.06 -12.04 -4.94
C ARG A 72 -10.34 -10.88 -3.98
N THR A 73 -11.52 -10.85 -3.39
CA THR A 73 -11.96 -9.76 -2.53
C THR A 73 -12.23 -10.26 -1.12
N ILE A 74 -11.67 -9.54 -0.14
CA ILE A 74 -11.94 -9.69 1.28
C ILE A 74 -12.76 -8.49 1.71
N TRP A 75 -14.05 -8.70 1.94
CA TRP A 75 -14.92 -7.68 2.49
C TRP A 75 -14.71 -7.54 3.99
N PHE A 76 -14.57 -6.31 4.47
CA PHE A 76 -14.42 -6.05 5.89
C PHE A 76 -15.78 -6.16 6.60
N ALA A 77 -15.79 -6.81 7.76
CA ALA A 77 -17.00 -6.96 8.60
C ALA A 77 -17.60 -5.60 9.02
N GLN A 78 -16.73 -4.60 9.13
CA GLN A 78 -17.09 -3.19 9.31
C GLN A 78 -16.10 -2.33 8.51
N PRO A 79 -16.55 -1.23 7.88
CA PRO A 79 -15.66 -0.39 7.11
C PRO A 79 -14.61 0.28 8.00
N LEU A 80 -13.44 0.53 7.44
CA LEU A 80 -12.43 1.40 8.05
C LEU A 80 -12.65 2.82 7.53
N HIS A 81 -12.42 3.80 8.39
CA HIS A 81 -12.47 5.22 8.03
C HIS A 81 -11.08 5.83 8.17
N GLU A 82 -10.49 6.22 7.05
CA GLU A 82 -9.14 6.80 6.96
C GLU A 82 -9.15 7.89 5.89
N LEU A 83 -8.52 9.04 6.16
CA LEU A 83 -8.46 10.18 5.21
C LEU A 83 -9.85 10.70 4.76
N ASN A 84 -10.88 10.58 5.60
CA ASN A 84 -12.28 10.86 5.24
C ASN A 84 -12.78 10.01 4.05
N LEU A 85 -12.24 8.79 3.90
CA LEU A 85 -12.69 7.78 2.95
C LEU A 85 -13.19 6.54 3.71
N THR A 86 -14.02 5.75 3.05
CA THR A 86 -14.64 4.54 3.57
C THR A 86 -14.04 3.32 2.89
N VAL A 87 -13.08 2.67 3.55
CA VAL A 87 -12.49 1.42 3.06
C VAL A 87 -13.40 0.26 3.41
N SER A 88 -13.97 -0.37 2.38
CA SER A 88 -14.94 -1.47 2.51
C SER A 88 -14.31 -2.85 2.40
N GLY A 89 -13.11 -2.95 1.84
CA GLY A 89 -12.45 -4.24 1.68
C GLY A 89 -11.04 -4.16 1.14
N TYR A 90 -10.48 -5.33 0.89
CA TYR A 90 -9.16 -5.54 0.33
C TYR A 90 -9.26 -6.47 -0.89
N TYR A 91 -8.50 -6.15 -1.93
CA TYR A 91 -8.40 -6.93 -3.15
C TYR A 91 -7.01 -7.54 -3.27
N LEU A 92 -6.93 -8.79 -3.74
CA LEU A 92 -5.69 -9.41 -4.14
C LEU A 92 -5.91 -10.35 -5.33
N GLN A 93 -4.97 -10.35 -6.26
CA GLN A 93 -4.95 -11.31 -7.36
C GLN A 93 -3.52 -11.59 -7.79
N THR A 94 -3.27 -12.83 -8.17
CA THR A 94 -2.08 -13.21 -8.93
C THR A 94 -2.52 -13.82 -10.26
N SER A 95 -1.78 -13.53 -11.32
CA SER A 95 -1.98 -14.12 -12.64
C SER A 95 -0.63 -14.47 -13.25
N ASN A 96 -0.54 -15.63 -13.90
CA ASN A 96 0.61 -15.99 -14.71
C ASN A 96 0.18 -16.03 -16.18
N LEU A 97 0.76 -15.15 -17.01
CA LEU A 97 0.53 -15.07 -18.45
C LEU A 97 1.80 -15.46 -19.26
N ASP A 98 2.68 -16.27 -18.67
CA ASP A 98 3.95 -16.72 -19.28
C ASP A 98 3.75 -17.34 -20.66
N GLU A 99 2.62 -18.01 -20.91
CA GLU A 99 2.28 -18.61 -22.22
C GLU A 99 2.15 -17.58 -23.35
N ILE A 100 1.94 -16.29 -23.04
CA ILE A 100 1.72 -15.20 -24.01
C ILE A 100 2.84 -14.14 -23.92
N ASN A 101 3.99 -14.46 -23.29
CA ASN A 101 5.12 -13.54 -23.05
C ASN A 101 4.78 -12.28 -22.21
N TYR A 102 3.68 -12.32 -21.45
CA TYR A 102 3.23 -11.18 -20.65
C TYR A 102 3.68 -11.26 -19.18
N GLY A 103 4.32 -12.38 -18.78
CA GLY A 103 4.95 -12.53 -17.48
C GLY A 103 3.96 -12.70 -16.33
N LYS A 104 4.42 -12.43 -15.12
CA LYS A 104 3.63 -12.57 -13.89
C LYS A 104 3.03 -11.25 -13.48
N TYR A 105 1.82 -11.29 -12.92
CA TYR A 105 1.08 -10.13 -12.48
C TYR A 105 0.59 -10.31 -11.05
N TYR A 106 0.82 -9.29 -10.24
CA TYR A 106 0.48 -9.29 -8.83
C TYR A 106 -0.26 -8.01 -8.49
N TYR A 107 -1.46 -8.17 -7.97
CA TYR A 107 -2.37 -7.09 -7.61
C TYR A 107 -2.68 -7.17 -6.12
N TRP A 108 -2.68 -6.02 -5.45
CA TRP A 108 -3.16 -5.90 -4.08
C TRP A 108 -3.63 -4.48 -3.81
N GLY A 109 -4.70 -4.30 -3.05
CA GLY A 109 -5.28 -2.97 -2.92
C GLY A 109 -6.45 -2.87 -1.97
N LEU A 110 -6.93 -1.65 -1.80
CA LEU A 110 -8.06 -1.30 -0.94
C LEU A 110 -9.25 -0.91 -1.80
N ILE A 111 -10.44 -1.33 -1.37
CA ILE A 111 -11.71 -1.00 -2.01
C ILE A 111 -12.35 0.13 -1.20
N PHE A 112 -12.70 1.20 -1.90
CA PHE A 112 -13.35 2.40 -1.38
C PHE A 112 -14.79 2.47 -1.87
N LYS A 113 -15.70 3.04 -1.07
CA LYS A 113 -17.07 3.31 -1.52
C LYS A 113 -17.16 4.56 -2.39
N GLU A 114 -16.23 5.49 -2.19
CA GLU A 114 -16.16 6.78 -2.87
C GLU A 114 -15.78 6.64 -4.35
N SER A 115 -16.02 7.70 -5.12
CA SER A 115 -15.62 7.81 -6.53
C SER A 115 -14.10 7.95 -6.70
N GLN A 116 -13.60 7.73 -7.92
CA GLN A 116 -12.18 7.93 -8.23
C GLN A 116 -11.74 9.36 -7.94
N GLU A 117 -12.58 10.34 -8.28
CA GLU A 117 -12.32 11.76 -8.08
C GLU A 117 -12.19 12.11 -6.58
N GLU A 118 -13.07 11.55 -5.75
CA GLU A 118 -13.01 11.73 -4.30
C GLU A 118 -11.75 11.08 -3.71
N VAL A 119 -11.41 9.86 -4.10
CA VAL A 119 -10.18 9.18 -3.65
C VAL A 119 -8.94 9.96 -4.06
N MET A 120 -8.84 10.40 -5.33
CA MET A 120 -7.73 11.23 -5.80
C MET A 120 -7.63 12.54 -5.04
N SER A 121 -8.75 13.18 -4.69
CA SER A 121 -8.75 14.43 -3.91
C SER A 121 -8.17 14.28 -2.50
N ARG A 122 -8.16 13.06 -1.94
CA ARG A 122 -7.54 12.74 -0.64
C ARG A 122 -6.08 12.30 -0.77
N LEU A 123 -5.62 12.08 -2.00
CA LEU A 123 -4.27 11.71 -2.39
C LEU A 123 -3.70 12.75 -3.37
N ASP A 124 -3.96 14.02 -3.11
CA ASP A 124 -3.64 15.17 -3.97
C ASP A 124 -2.13 15.42 -4.13
N HIS A 125 -1.32 14.95 -3.19
CA HIS A 125 0.13 14.91 -3.28
C HIS A 125 0.67 13.95 -4.36
N LEU A 126 -0.17 13.05 -4.90
CA LEU A 126 0.21 12.15 -5.98
C LEU A 126 -0.08 12.76 -7.35
N SER A 127 0.82 12.52 -8.29
CA SER A 127 0.61 12.88 -9.69
C SER A 127 -0.16 11.78 -10.41
N TRP A 128 -1.45 12.00 -10.64
CA TRP A 128 -2.33 11.07 -11.35
C TRP A 128 -2.31 11.31 -12.86
N LYS A 129 -2.13 10.24 -13.63
CA LYS A 129 -2.25 10.25 -15.09
C LYS A 129 -3.41 9.37 -15.51
N LYS A 130 -4.25 9.86 -16.42
CA LYS A 130 -5.35 9.06 -16.96
C LYS A 130 -4.81 7.96 -17.88
N ALA A 131 -5.31 6.73 -17.72
CA ALA A 131 -4.91 5.55 -18.48
C ALA A 131 -6.16 4.72 -18.83
N GLY A 132 -6.80 5.06 -19.96
CA GLY A 132 -8.12 4.50 -20.30
C GLY A 132 -9.20 5.00 -19.33
N ASP A 133 -9.91 4.06 -18.71
CA ASP A 133 -10.91 4.33 -17.65
C ASP A 133 -10.30 4.41 -16.25
N ASP A 134 -9.01 4.08 -16.12
CA ASP A 134 -8.26 4.10 -14.88
C ASP A 134 -7.40 5.37 -14.75
N TYR A 135 -6.86 5.58 -13.55
CA TYR A 135 -5.77 6.52 -13.30
C TYR A 135 -4.56 5.79 -12.73
N VAL A 136 -3.36 6.20 -13.10
CA VAL A 136 -2.10 5.64 -12.59
C VAL A 136 -1.22 6.70 -11.95
N SER A 137 -0.45 6.29 -10.95
CA SER A 137 0.58 7.09 -10.29
C SER A 137 1.73 6.19 -9.83
N GLN A 138 2.80 6.79 -9.31
CA GLN A 138 3.95 6.08 -8.73
C GLN A 138 4.52 5.01 -9.68
N THR A 139 4.57 5.32 -10.98
CA THR A 139 4.95 4.38 -12.03
C THR A 139 6.46 4.20 -12.07
N MET A 140 6.94 2.97 -11.85
CA MET A 140 8.36 2.63 -11.82
C MET A 140 8.65 1.42 -12.70
N ILE A 141 9.86 1.35 -13.27
CA ILE A 141 10.32 0.22 -14.09
C ILE A 141 11.75 -0.18 -13.72
N LYS A 142 12.02 -1.48 -13.79
CA LYS A 142 13.38 -2.03 -13.89
C LYS A 142 13.52 -2.59 -15.30
N ILE A 143 14.50 -2.14 -16.08
CA ILE A 143 14.71 -2.61 -17.46
C ILE A 143 15.20 -4.06 -17.52
N ASN A 144 15.80 -4.55 -16.43
CA ASN A 144 16.16 -5.95 -16.20
C ASN A 144 16.23 -6.22 -14.67
N PRO A 145 16.33 -7.49 -14.23
CA PRO A 145 16.33 -7.81 -12.79
C PRO A 145 17.40 -7.11 -11.94
N ASN A 146 18.53 -6.73 -12.54
CA ASN A 146 19.68 -6.15 -11.85
C ASN A 146 19.75 -4.62 -11.95
N SER A 147 18.87 -3.97 -12.73
CA SER A 147 18.84 -2.51 -12.80
C SER A 147 18.24 -1.91 -11.54
N ASP A 148 18.39 -0.60 -11.32
CA ASP A 148 17.63 0.10 -10.29
C ASP A 148 16.18 0.32 -10.73
N TRP A 149 15.34 0.77 -9.80
CA TRP A 149 14.00 1.27 -10.13
C TRP A 149 14.11 2.69 -10.68
N GLU A 150 13.52 2.92 -11.84
CA GLU A 150 13.49 4.22 -12.51
C GLU A 150 12.05 4.66 -12.76
N ASP A 151 11.81 5.97 -12.84
CA ASP A 151 10.49 6.51 -13.18
C ASP A 151 10.05 5.99 -14.55
N ASN A 152 8.87 5.37 -14.62
CA ASN A 152 8.30 4.92 -15.88
C ASN A 152 7.32 5.94 -16.44
N ALA A 153 7.79 6.81 -17.32
CA ALA A 153 6.94 7.79 -18.00
C ALA A 153 6.01 7.16 -19.06
N GLN A 154 6.26 5.92 -19.48
CA GLN A 154 5.55 5.20 -20.54
C GLN A 154 4.50 4.22 -20.01
N ALA A 155 4.33 4.14 -18.68
CA ALA A 155 3.32 3.27 -18.07
C ALA A 155 1.91 3.68 -18.54
N VAL A 156 1.22 2.73 -19.18
CA VAL A 156 -0.14 2.88 -19.67
C VAL A 156 -0.94 1.61 -19.38
N SER A 157 -2.24 1.75 -19.12
CA SER A 157 -3.11 0.61 -18.85
C SER A 157 -3.23 -0.30 -20.08
N GLY A 158 -3.24 -1.62 -19.86
CA GLY A 158 -3.45 -2.63 -20.89
C GLY A 158 -2.23 -2.99 -21.75
N ILE A 159 -1.06 -2.37 -21.52
CA ILE A 159 0.19 -2.75 -22.20
C ILE A 159 1.10 -3.45 -21.21
N ALA A 160 1.52 -4.66 -21.56
CA ALA A 160 2.48 -5.40 -20.75
C ALA A 160 3.88 -4.78 -20.87
N PRO A 161 4.69 -4.85 -19.78
CA PRO A 161 6.08 -4.44 -19.83
C PRO A 161 6.88 -5.30 -20.81
N ALA A 162 8.03 -4.77 -21.24
CA ALA A 162 8.96 -5.53 -22.08
C ALA A 162 9.41 -6.82 -21.38
N LYS A 163 9.73 -7.86 -22.16
CA LYS A 163 10.00 -9.23 -21.68
C LYS A 163 10.95 -9.32 -20.48
N GLU A 164 12.03 -8.56 -20.50
CA GLU A 164 13.05 -8.61 -19.43
C GLU A 164 12.78 -7.62 -18.29
N SER A 165 11.83 -6.70 -18.49
CA SER A 165 11.54 -5.62 -17.55
C SER A 165 10.48 -6.00 -16.52
N THR A 166 10.52 -5.31 -15.39
CA THR A 166 9.48 -5.35 -14.37
C THR A 166 8.94 -3.95 -14.17
N GLU A 167 7.62 -3.81 -14.17
CA GLU A 167 6.94 -2.55 -13.86
C GLU A 167 6.20 -2.68 -12.53
N LYS A 168 6.17 -1.60 -11.73
CA LYS A 168 5.20 -1.43 -10.65
C LYS A 168 4.53 -0.07 -10.75
N LEU A 169 3.25 -0.02 -10.39
CA LEU A 169 2.50 1.24 -10.36
C LEU A 169 1.35 1.18 -9.35
N LEU A 170 0.87 2.36 -8.97
CA LEU A 170 -0.38 2.54 -8.26
C LEU A 170 -1.48 2.82 -9.29
N MET A 171 -2.54 2.04 -9.29
CA MET A 171 -3.68 2.16 -10.19
C MET A 171 -4.96 2.43 -9.39
N LEU A 172 -5.80 3.29 -9.92
CA LEU A 172 -7.10 3.63 -9.38
C LEU A 172 -8.17 3.31 -10.43
N SER A 173 -8.92 2.25 -10.18
CA SER A 173 -9.89 1.69 -11.11
C SER A 173 -11.32 1.84 -10.61
N LYS A 174 -12.27 1.95 -11.55
CA LYS A 174 -13.70 1.81 -11.21
C LYS A 174 -14.03 0.36 -10.95
N SER A 175 -14.89 0.12 -9.97
CA SER A 175 -15.48 -1.20 -9.70
C SER A 175 -16.99 -1.06 -9.49
N LYS A 176 -17.72 -2.18 -9.50
CA LYS A 176 -19.17 -2.16 -9.21
C LYS A 176 -19.47 -1.70 -7.78
N ASP A 177 -18.51 -1.87 -6.88
CA ASP A 177 -18.65 -1.65 -5.44
C ASP A 177 -18.01 -0.34 -4.97
N GLY A 178 -17.65 0.54 -5.92
CA GLY A 178 -16.98 1.82 -5.69
C GLY A 178 -15.64 1.90 -6.45
N THR A 179 -14.57 2.32 -5.77
CA THR A 179 -13.26 2.53 -6.38
C THR A 179 -12.22 1.57 -5.82
N LEU A 180 -11.41 0.98 -6.69
CA LEU A 180 -10.31 0.10 -6.32
C LEU A 180 -8.98 0.86 -6.47
N LEU A 181 -8.33 1.17 -5.35
CA LEU A 181 -6.94 1.65 -5.33
C LEU A 181 -6.03 0.45 -5.14
N LEU A 182 -5.18 0.16 -6.11
CA LEU A 182 -4.41 -1.06 -6.11
C LEU A 182 -2.98 -0.83 -6.60
N CYS A 183 -2.05 -1.52 -5.97
CA CYS A 183 -0.70 -1.67 -6.46
C CYS A 183 -0.62 -2.83 -7.42
N THR A 184 0.17 -2.64 -8.47
CA THR A 184 0.56 -3.69 -9.41
C THR A 184 2.06 -3.89 -9.38
N VAL A 185 2.50 -5.13 -9.52
CA VAL A 185 3.84 -5.44 -10.06
C VAL A 185 3.68 -6.49 -11.14
N GLN A 186 4.28 -6.24 -12.30
CA GLN A 186 4.06 -7.02 -13.51
C GLN A 186 5.31 -7.19 -14.37
N GLY A 187 5.36 -8.27 -15.15
CA GLY A 187 6.46 -8.60 -16.07
C GLY A 187 7.40 -9.66 -15.51
N ASN A 188 8.72 -9.44 -15.65
CA ASN A 188 9.78 -10.37 -15.24
C ASN A 188 10.08 -10.32 -13.73
N VAL A 189 9.06 -10.54 -12.91
CA VAL A 189 9.14 -10.42 -11.45
C VAL A 189 9.96 -11.56 -10.84
N THR A 190 11.08 -11.22 -10.19
CA THR A 190 11.94 -12.20 -9.52
C THR A 190 11.48 -12.47 -8.08
N PRO A 191 11.87 -13.62 -7.49
CA PRO A 191 11.60 -13.90 -6.07
C PRO A 191 12.14 -12.82 -5.12
N ASP A 192 13.33 -12.29 -5.37
CA ASP A 192 13.92 -11.22 -4.54
C ASP A 192 13.07 -9.95 -4.56
N MET A 193 12.53 -9.58 -5.73
CA MET A 193 11.58 -8.46 -5.81
C MET A 193 10.35 -8.72 -4.96
N LEU A 194 9.78 -9.94 -5.01
CA LEU A 194 8.62 -10.30 -4.19
C LEU A 194 8.90 -10.18 -2.69
N THR A 195 10.10 -10.49 -2.19
CA THR A 195 10.40 -10.31 -0.76
C THR A 195 10.24 -8.85 -0.29
N THR A 196 10.52 -7.90 -1.19
CA THR A 196 10.47 -6.46 -0.89
C THR A 196 9.12 -5.81 -1.20
N LEU A 197 8.37 -6.36 -2.15
CA LEU A 197 7.09 -5.81 -2.64
C LEU A 197 5.87 -6.54 -2.09
N ARG A 198 5.95 -7.86 -1.99
CA ARG A 198 4.88 -8.81 -1.67
C ARG A 198 5.38 -9.89 -0.70
N PRO A 199 5.80 -9.49 0.52
CA PRO A 199 6.30 -10.44 1.50
C PRO A 199 5.29 -11.54 1.84
N ASP A 200 3.99 -11.26 1.70
CA ASP A 200 2.87 -12.20 1.80
C ASP A 200 2.94 -13.37 0.81
N LEU A 201 3.52 -13.16 -0.37
CA LEU A 201 3.70 -14.21 -1.38
C LEU A 201 5.03 -14.95 -1.24
N SER A 202 6.04 -14.31 -0.64
CA SER A 202 7.37 -14.89 -0.46
C SER A 202 7.45 -15.89 0.71
N ALA A 203 6.54 -15.78 1.68
CA ALA A 203 6.54 -16.62 2.89
C ALA A 203 5.96 -18.03 2.69
N GLY A 204 5.47 -18.39 1.50
CA GLY A 204 4.80 -19.67 1.25
C GLY A 204 3.39 -19.78 1.89
N ASP A 205 2.89 -18.68 2.46
CA ASP A 205 1.66 -18.63 3.25
C ASP A 205 0.45 -18.05 2.49
N ALA A 206 0.66 -17.46 1.31
CA ALA A 206 -0.41 -17.13 0.37
C ALA A 206 -0.66 -18.32 -0.55
N LYS A 207 -1.58 -19.21 -0.14
CA LYS A 207 -2.22 -20.17 -1.03
C LYS A 207 -3.57 -19.62 -1.48
#